data_AF-A0A423GK62-F1
#
_entry.id   AF-A0A423GK62-F1
#
_cell.length_a   1.000
_cell.length_b   1.000
_cell.length_c   1.000
_cell.angle_alpha   90.00
_cell.angle_beta   90.00
_cell.angle_gamma   90.00
#
_symmetry.space_group_name_H-M   'P 1'
#
loop_
_entity.id
_entity.type
_entity.pdbx_description
1 polymer ?
#
loop_
_entity_poly.entity_id
_entity_poly.type
_entity_poly.pdbx_seq_one_letter_code
_entity_poly.pdbx_strand_id
1 'polypeptide(L)'
;MTHDQIIARSALTSGLRGYLSDQSLYALCREQLTDVCYLIDQCCLRIQNGGIDSDLSSMCIKTTVHEESIYQYASTDHRARLAHWVRQYSTCYSASDQEAHAAYIMACAVKALSVLGDWMREADQKVWAYASKHSTDWPWDFYCDFVETQIDLEERIEALDLYALYLEPINSLPCLNNDELKPCAVRAIKNAIRTKGGIISGIERAQDTRARDAAITKQGRHYSACGMSRRDITSKVHSWLKQEVAKPPAQRPEWIALETEKVLTRKSVEAILKRNFVV
;
A
#
# COMPACT_ATOMS: atom_id res chain seq x y z
N MET A 1 -26.05 -26.71 -1.84
CA MET A 1 -25.37 -25.80 -2.78
C MET A 1 -25.07 -26.56 -4.06
N THR A 2 -25.45 -26.06 -5.23
CA THR A 2 -25.09 -26.66 -6.52
C THR A 2 -23.72 -26.15 -6.97
N HIS A 3 -22.95 -27.00 -7.64
CA HIS A 3 -21.59 -26.73 -8.11
C HIS A 3 -21.53 -25.46 -9.00
N ASP A 4 -22.57 -25.22 -9.79
CA ASP A 4 -22.65 -24.13 -10.76
C ASP A 4 -22.71 -22.72 -10.13
N GLN A 5 -23.32 -22.58 -8.95
CA GLN A 5 -23.38 -21.29 -8.23
C GLN A 5 -22.03 -20.92 -7.60
N ILE A 6 -21.20 -21.90 -7.26
CA ILE A 6 -19.83 -21.69 -6.76
C ILE A 6 -18.93 -21.27 -7.93
N ILE A 7 -19.09 -21.89 -9.10
CA ILE A 7 -18.32 -21.59 -10.32
C ILE A 7 -18.58 -20.15 -10.82
N ALA A 8 -19.84 -19.71 -10.87
CA ALA A 8 -20.18 -18.36 -11.34
C ALA A 8 -19.67 -17.22 -10.44
N ARG A 9 -19.39 -17.50 -9.16
CA ARG A 9 -18.97 -16.50 -8.14
C ARG A 9 -17.47 -16.44 -7.99
N SER A 10 -16.81 -17.60 -8.04
CA SER A 10 -15.39 -17.68 -8.38
C SER A 10 -15.09 -16.91 -9.65
N ALA A 11 -16.01 -16.90 -10.63
CA ALA A 11 -15.86 -16.17 -11.89
C ALA A 11 -15.95 -14.63 -11.73
N LEU A 12 -16.64 -14.11 -10.72
CA LEU A 12 -16.91 -12.68 -10.56
C LEU A 12 -15.73 -11.95 -9.89
N THR A 13 -15.21 -12.50 -8.79
CA THR A 13 -13.94 -12.03 -8.23
C THR A 13 -12.74 -12.47 -9.05
N SER A 14 -12.78 -13.58 -9.80
CA SER A 14 -11.72 -13.84 -10.79
C SER A 14 -11.73 -12.83 -11.93
N GLY A 15 -12.91 -12.40 -12.40
CA GLY A 15 -13.05 -11.34 -13.40
C GLY A 15 -12.53 -10.00 -12.88
N LEU A 16 -12.86 -9.65 -11.64
CA LEU A 16 -12.32 -8.47 -10.96
C LEU A 16 -10.81 -8.55 -10.75
N ARG A 17 -10.29 -9.70 -10.31
CA ARG A 17 -8.84 -9.93 -10.19
C ARG A 17 -8.15 -9.85 -11.55
N GLY A 18 -8.77 -10.37 -12.61
CA GLY A 18 -8.27 -10.25 -13.98
C GLY A 18 -8.19 -8.79 -14.44
N TYR A 19 -9.28 -8.04 -14.26
CA TYR A 19 -9.32 -6.61 -14.56
C TYR A 19 -8.26 -5.80 -13.79
N LEU A 20 -8.05 -6.13 -12.51
CA LEU A 20 -7.05 -5.47 -11.69
C LEU A 20 -5.62 -5.91 -12.04
N SER A 21 -5.41 -7.17 -12.48
CA SER A 21 -4.10 -7.67 -12.88
C SER A 21 -3.58 -7.06 -14.17
N ASP A 22 -4.47 -6.49 -14.98
CA ASP A 22 -4.11 -5.74 -16.18
C ASP A 22 -3.59 -4.32 -15.85
N GLN A 23 -3.56 -3.91 -14.58
CA GLN A 23 -2.96 -2.64 -14.16
C GLN A 23 -1.46 -2.80 -13.88
N SER A 24 -0.67 -1.81 -14.30
CA SER A 24 0.80 -1.79 -14.18
C SER A 24 1.29 -1.95 -12.75
N LEU A 25 0.55 -1.42 -11.77
CA LEU A 25 0.90 -1.41 -10.36
C LEU A 25 0.28 -2.56 -9.54
N TYR A 26 -0.38 -3.52 -10.20
CA TYR A 26 -1.05 -4.64 -9.52
C TYR A 26 -0.13 -5.41 -8.58
N ALA A 27 1.12 -5.64 -9.00
CA ALA A 27 2.10 -6.39 -8.22
C ALA A 27 2.36 -5.77 -6.83
N LEU A 28 2.31 -4.44 -6.73
CA LEU A 28 2.51 -3.69 -5.49
C LEU A 28 1.33 -3.80 -4.51
N CYS A 29 0.13 -4.08 -4.99
CA CYS A 29 -1.09 -4.18 -4.18
C CYS A 29 -1.67 -5.60 -4.08
N ARG A 30 -1.06 -6.57 -4.75
CA ARG A 30 -1.59 -7.95 -4.90
C ARG A 30 -2.03 -8.58 -3.58
N GLU A 31 -1.24 -8.42 -2.51
CA GLU A 31 -1.59 -8.98 -1.19
C GLU A 31 -2.88 -8.36 -0.64
N GLN A 32 -2.98 -7.03 -0.65
CA GLN A 32 -4.17 -6.31 -0.18
C GLN A 32 -5.40 -6.63 -1.03
N LEU A 33 -5.25 -6.62 -2.36
CA LEU A 33 -6.32 -6.97 -3.30
C LEU A 33 -6.85 -8.39 -3.08
N THR A 34 -5.94 -9.34 -2.79
CA THR A 34 -6.32 -10.73 -2.48
C THR A 34 -7.13 -10.81 -1.19
N ASP A 35 -6.72 -10.10 -0.14
CA ASP A 35 -7.41 -10.09 1.16
C ASP A 35 -8.84 -9.52 1.04
N VAL A 36 -9.04 -8.40 0.35
CA VAL A 36 -10.40 -7.82 0.16
C VAL A 36 -11.27 -8.62 -0.80
N CYS A 37 -10.70 -9.18 -1.87
CA CYS A 37 -11.47 -10.06 -2.76
C CYS A 37 -11.99 -11.28 -1.99
N TYR A 38 -11.18 -11.84 -1.08
CA TYR A 38 -11.62 -12.94 -0.22
C TYR A 38 -12.78 -12.52 0.70
N LEU A 39 -12.72 -11.32 1.31
CA LEU A 39 -13.84 -10.79 2.11
C LEU A 39 -15.13 -10.66 1.29
N ILE A 40 -15.03 -10.12 0.07
CA ILE A 40 -16.15 -9.98 -0.86
C ILE A 40 -16.75 -11.35 -1.19
N ASP A 41 -15.90 -12.35 -1.51
CA ASP A 41 -16.34 -13.71 -1.80
C ASP A 41 -17.15 -14.31 -0.65
N GLN A 42 -16.66 -14.17 0.59
CA GLN A 42 -17.35 -14.67 1.77
C GLN A 42 -18.68 -13.95 2.04
N CYS A 43 -18.74 -12.64 1.78
CA CYS A 43 -19.99 -11.88 1.94
C CYS A 43 -21.02 -12.30 0.89
N CYS A 44 -20.61 -12.52 -0.37
CA CYS A 44 -21.49 -13.03 -1.42
C CYS A 44 -22.14 -14.36 -1.00
N LEU A 45 -21.36 -15.29 -0.43
CA LEU A 45 -21.88 -16.57 0.07
C LEU A 45 -22.97 -16.38 1.14
N ARG A 46 -22.78 -15.45 2.07
CA ARG A 46 -23.73 -15.19 3.15
C ARG A 46 -25.03 -14.54 2.67
N ILE A 47 -24.94 -13.63 1.69
CA ILE A 47 -26.11 -12.92 1.16
C ILE A 47 -27.02 -13.84 0.33
N GLN A 48 -26.49 -14.93 -0.20
CA GLN A 48 -27.19 -15.76 -1.18
C GLN A 48 -27.85 -17.02 -0.59
N ASN A 49 -27.69 -17.28 0.71
CA ASN A 49 -28.41 -18.36 1.40
C ASN A 49 -29.93 -18.10 1.50
N GLY A 50 -30.40 -16.87 1.23
CA GLY A 50 -31.83 -16.49 1.18
C GLY A 50 -32.48 -16.50 -0.22
N GLY A 51 -31.70 -16.68 -1.30
CA GLY A 51 -32.13 -16.45 -2.68
C GLY A 51 -31.96 -14.99 -3.10
N ILE A 52 -31.34 -14.72 -4.26
CA ILE A 52 -31.10 -13.35 -4.73
C ILE A 52 -32.38 -12.79 -5.32
N ASP A 53 -33.15 -12.11 -4.49
CA ASP A 53 -34.10 -11.11 -4.97
C ASP A 53 -33.32 -9.88 -5.47
N SER A 54 -33.85 -9.14 -6.45
CA SER A 54 -33.26 -7.88 -6.94
C SER A 54 -32.98 -6.88 -5.82
N ASP A 55 -33.73 -7.01 -4.73
CA ASP A 55 -33.62 -6.21 -3.51
C ASP A 55 -32.27 -6.39 -2.80
N LEU A 56 -31.67 -7.59 -2.82
CA LEU A 56 -30.38 -7.85 -2.15
C LEU A 56 -29.19 -7.26 -2.92
N SER A 57 -29.25 -7.24 -4.25
CA SER A 57 -28.26 -6.53 -5.06
C SER A 57 -28.36 -5.01 -4.87
N SER A 58 -29.59 -4.48 -4.83
CA SER A 58 -29.84 -3.06 -4.50
C SER A 58 -29.31 -2.71 -3.11
N MET A 59 -29.48 -3.62 -2.13
CA MET A 59 -28.95 -3.45 -0.79
C MET A 59 -27.44 -3.27 -0.78
N CYS A 60 -26.68 -4.19 -1.39
CA CYS A 60 -25.21 -4.10 -1.41
C CYS A 60 -24.71 -2.77 -1.98
N ILE A 61 -25.34 -2.31 -3.06
CA ILE A 61 -25.01 -1.03 -3.72
C ILE A 61 -25.29 0.14 -2.78
N LYS A 62 -26.51 0.23 -2.24
CA LYS A 62 -26.90 1.33 -1.34
C LYS A 62 -26.11 1.35 -0.05
N THR A 63 -25.82 0.18 0.53
CA THR A 63 -24.95 0.06 1.71
C THR A 63 -23.54 0.56 1.40
N THR A 64 -23.00 0.29 0.21
CA THR A 64 -21.69 0.83 -0.20
C THR A 64 -21.73 2.35 -0.38
N VAL A 65 -22.80 2.89 -0.92
CA VAL A 65 -22.99 4.35 -1.08
C VAL A 65 -23.09 5.05 0.29
N HIS A 66 -23.81 4.45 1.24
CA HIS A 66 -24.08 5.03 2.56
C HIS A 66 -23.23 4.47 3.70
N GLU A 67 -22.11 3.80 3.38
CA GLU A 67 -21.27 3.08 4.35
C GLU A 67 -20.87 3.96 5.54
N GLU A 68 -20.35 5.16 5.28
CA GLU A 68 -19.90 6.07 6.32
C GLU A 68 -21.04 6.52 7.25
N SER A 69 -22.21 6.84 6.69
CA SER A 69 -23.38 7.22 7.50
C SER A 69 -23.85 6.04 8.37
N ILE A 70 -23.90 4.84 7.79
CA ILE A 70 -24.24 3.62 8.52
C ILE A 70 -23.24 3.40 9.67
N TYR A 71 -21.94 3.58 9.44
CA TYR A 71 -20.91 3.48 10.49
C TYR A 71 -21.13 4.48 11.62
N GLN A 72 -21.35 5.75 11.30
CA GLN A 72 -21.53 6.82 12.30
C GLN A 72 -22.73 6.53 13.22
N TYR A 73 -23.85 6.05 12.67
CA TYR A 73 -25.01 5.70 13.48
C TYR A 73 -24.84 4.38 14.24
N ALA A 74 -24.22 3.37 13.61
CA ALA A 74 -23.99 2.07 14.26
C ALA A 74 -22.96 2.14 15.39
N SER A 75 -21.99 3.06 15.32
CA SER A 75 -20.94 3.24 16.33
C SER A 75 -21.40 4.06 17.55
N THR A 76 -22.41 4.91 17.39
CA THR A 76 -22.95 5.78 18.46
C THR A 76 -24.15 5.17 19.19
N ASP A 77 -24.84 4.21 18.58
CA ASP A 77 -25.98 3.54 19.17
C ASP A 77 -25.55 2.58 20.30
N HIS A 78 -26.04 2.85 21.52
CA HIS A 78 -25.85 1.99 22.70
C HIS A 78 -26.38 0.55 22.50
N ARG A 79 -27.23 0.32 21.49
CA ARG A 79 -27.80 -0.99 21.15
C ARG A 79 -27.09 -1.70 19.99
N ALA A 80 -26.03 -1.12 19.41
CA ALA A 80 -25.21 -1.73 18.34
C ALA A 80 -26.03 -2.34 17.18
N ARG A 81 -26.97 -1.59 16.60
CA ARG A 81 -27.93 -2.12 15.59
C ARG A 81 -27.47 -1.93 14.14
N LEU A 82 -26.30 -2.45 13.76
CA LEU A 82 -25.80 -2.32 12.38
C LEU A 82 -26.83 -2.79 11.34
N ALA A 83 -27.42 -3.97 11.54
CA ALA A 83 -28.42 -4.49 10.62
C ALA A 83 -29.66 -3.58 10.48
N HIS A 84 -30.03 -2.82 11.51
CA HIS A 84 -31.14 -1.86 11.41
C HIS A 84 -30.79 -0.72 10.46
N TRP A 85 -29.61 -0.13 10.61
CA TRP A 85 -29.16 0.98 9.78
C TRP A 85 -28.94 0.55 8.33
N VAL A 86 -28.36 -0.63 8.12
CA VAL A 86 -28.22 -1.20 6.77
C VAL A 86 -29.59 -1.31 6.08
N ARG A 87 -30.62 -1.87 6.74
CA ARG A 87 -31.98 -1.94 6.17
C ARG A 87 -32.59 -0.57 5.90
N GLN A 88 -32.38 0.39 6.81
CA GLN A 88 -32.94 1.73 6.67
C GLN A 88 -32.34 2.48 5.47
N TYR A 89 -31.02 2.43 5.30
CA TYR A 89 -30.33 3.09 4.19
C TYR A 89 -30.47 2.33 2.86
N SER A 90 -30.58 1.00 2.90
CA SER A 90 -30.80 0.19 1.70
C SER A 90 -32.24 0.07 1.25
N THR A 91 -33.20 0.46 2.11
CA THR A 91 -34.65 0.19 1.95
C THR A 91 -35.00 -1.31 1.85
N CYS A 92 -34.07 -2.21 2.20
CA CYS A 92 -34.27 -3.67 2.14
C CYS A 92 -34.68 -4.20 3.53
N TYR A 93 -35.94 -4.00 3.93
CA TYR A 93 -36.41 -4.34 5.28
C TYR A 93 -36.54 -5.85 5.54
N SER A 94 -36.61 -6.65 4.48
CA SER A 94 -36.71 -8.12 4.53
C SER A 94 -35.38 -8.82 4.82
N ALA A 95 -34.24 -8.14 4.64
CA ALA A 95 -32.92 -8.71 4.88
C ALA A 95 -32.78 -9.19 6.32
N SER A 96 -32.20 -10.38 6.52
CA SER A 96 -31.81 -10.88 7.83
C SER A 96 -30.64 -10.07 8.42
N ASP A 97 -30.39 -10.21 9.73
CA ASP A 97 -29.24 -9.54 10.36
C ASP A 97 -27.91 -10.02 9.74
N GLN A 98 -27.83 -11.30 9.38
CA GLN A 98 -26.65 -11.88 8.74
C GLN A 98 -26.41 -11.30 7.35
N GLU A 99 -27.46 -11.16 6.52
CA GLU A 99 -27.36 -10.54 5.19
C GLU A 99 -26.99 -9.06 5.29
N ALA A 100 -27.57 -8.34 6.24
CA ALA A 100 -27.28 -6.94 6.47
C ALA A 100 -25.84 -6.71 6.96
N HIS A 101 -25.34 -7.53 7.87
CA HIS A 101 -23.93 -7.49 8.31
C HIS A 101 -22.98 -7.83 7.15
N ALA A 102 -23.28 -8.88 6.37
CA ALA A 102 -22.49 -9.24 5.21
C ALA A 102 -22.46 -8.13 4.14
N ALA A 103 -23.59 -7.45 3.90
CA ALA A 103 -23.64 -6.32 2.97
C ALA A 103 -22.77 -5.15 3.43
N TYR A 104 -22.74 -4.87 4.73
CA TYR A 104 -21.89 -3.84 5.30
C TYR A 104 -20.39 -4.20 5.25
N ILE A 105 -20.03 -5.44 5.61
CA ILE A 105 -18.65 -5.93 5.48
C ILE A 105 -18.19 -5.86 4.01
N MET A 106 -19.08 -6.23 3.07
CA MET A 106 -18.80 -6.10 1.63
C MET A 106 -18.60 -4.65 1.23
N ALA A 107 -19.41 -3.71 1.72
CA ALA A 107 -19.25 -2.28 1.46
C ALA A 107 -17.87 -1.77 1.91
N CYS A 108 -17.44 -2.11 3.13
CA CYS A 108 -16.10 -1.80 3.63
C CYS A 108 -15.00 -2.37 2.71
N ALA A 109 -15.12 -3.64 2.30
CA ALA A 109 -14.14 -4.28 1.42
C ALA A 109 -14.10 -3.67 0.02
N VAL A 110 -15.25 -3.28 -0.54
CA VAL A 110 -15.36 -2.61 -1.84
C VAL A 110 -14.75 -1.22 -1.78
N LYS A 111 -14.99 -0.43 -0.72
CA LYS A 111 -14.36 0.88 -0.53
C LYS A 111 -12.83 0.76 -0.41
N ALA A 112 -12.35 -0.18 0.38
CA ALA A 112 -10.92 -0.47 0.49
C ALA A 112 -10.30 -0.88 -0.86
N LEU A 113 -11.03 -1.69 -1.64
CA LEU A 113 -10.62 -2.07 -2.99
C LEU A 113 -10.57 -0.87 -3.95
N SER A 114 -11.59 -0.01 -3.93
CA SER A 114 -11.67 1.19 -4.77
C SER A 114 -10.48 2.11 -4.55
N VAL A 115 -10.08 2.37 -3.30
CA VAL A 115 -8.90 3.19 -2.98
C VAL A 115 -7.64 2.69 -3.68
N LEU A 116 -7.37 1.39 -3.61
CA LEU A 116 -6.18 0.82 -4.25
C LEU A 116 -6.31 0.84 -5.77
N GLY A 117 -7.50 0.56 -6.30
CA GLY A 117 -7.78 0.63 -7.74
C GLY A 117 -7.62 2.04 -8.31
N ASP A 118 -8.10 3.04 -7.60
CA ASP A 118 -8.01 4.45 -7.98
C ASP A 118 -6.56 4.93 -7.87
N TRP A 119 -5.85 4.59 -6.78
CA TRP A 119 -4.42 4.90 -6.65
C TRP A 119 -3.59 4.30 -7.79
N MET A 120 -3.75 3.01 -8.09
CA MET A 120 -3.01 2.36 -9.18
C MET A 120 -3.24 3.07 -10.52
N ARG A 121 -4.49 3.43 -10.82
CA ARG A 121 -4.86 4.12 -12.06
C ARG A 121 -4.32 5.55 -12.11
N GLU A 122 -4.46 6.32 -11.04
CA GLU A 122 -4.01 7.71 -10.96
C GLU A 122 -2.49 7.82 -11.01
N ALA A 123 -1.78 6.95 -10.29
CA ALA A 123 -0.32 6.89 -10.31
C ALA A 123 0.21 6.57 -11.71
N ASP A 124 -0.39 5.59 -12.40
CA ASP A 124 -0.06 5.26 -13.79
C ASP A 124 -0.27 6.46 -14.72
N GLN A 125 -1.43 7.13 -14.62
CA GLN A 125 -1.74 8.33 -15.41
C GLN A 125 -0.75 9.48 -15.16
N LYS A 126 -0.32 9.70 -13.91
CA LYS A 126 0.67 10.73 -13.56
C LYS A 126 2.01 10.47 -14.24
N VAL A 127 2.48 9.23 -14.26
CA VAL A 127 3.73 8.86 -14.96
C VAL A 127 3.64 9.21 -16.45
N TRP A 128 2.48 9.00 -17.07
CA TRP A 128 2.25 9.33 -18.47
C TRP A 128 2.15 10.83 -18.77
N ALA A 129 1.67 11.64 -17.84
CA ALA A 129 1.63 13.10 -18.03
C ALA A 129 3.04 13.69 -18.27
N TYR A 130 4.09 13.03 -17.76
CA TYR A 130 5.48 13.44 -17.94
C TYR A 130 6.17 12.77 -19.15
N ALA A 131 5.71 11.59 -19.56
CA ALA A 131 6.27 10.85 -20.68
C ALA A 131 5.72 11.36 -22.03
N SER A 132 6.32 12.44 -22.55
CA SER A 132 5.90 13.15 -23.79
C SER A 132 5.79 12.34 -25.09
N LYS A 133 6.15 11.05 -25.12
CA LYS A 133 5.94 10.15 -26.25
C LYS A 133 5.59 8.76 -25.75
N HIS A 134 4.39 8.29 -26.10
CA HIS A 134 4.03 6.88 -26.01
C HIS A 134 5.07 6.05 -26.76
N SER A 135 5.79 5.18 -26.06
CA SER A 135 6.34 4.00 -26.70
C SER A 135 5.40 2.85 -26.40
N THR A 136 4.37 2.72 -27.24
CA THR A 136 3.42 1.59 -27.25
C THR A 136 4.10 0.24 -27.55
N ASP A 137 5.40 0.25 -27.80
CA ASP A 137 6.19 -0.92 -28.19
C ASP A 137 6.96 -1.54 -27.01
N TRP A 138 6.79 -1.02 -25.79
CA TRP A 138 7.46 -1.58 -24.62
C TRP A 138 6.84 -2.92 -24.21
N PRO A 139 7.67 -3.95 -23.93
CA PRO A 139 7.19 -5.17 -23.27
C PRO A 139 6.48 -4.82 -21.97
N TRP A 140 5.37 -5.52 -21.67
CA TRP A 140 4.54 -5.23 -20.49
C TRP A 140 5.35 -5.24 -19.18
N ASP A 141 6.22 -6.24 -18.99
CA ASP A 141 7.04 -6.33 -17.78
C ASP A 141 7.98 -5.12 -17.62
N PHE A 142 8.60 -4.67 -18.73
CA PHE A 142 9.45 -3.48 -18.71
C PHE A 142 8.65 -2.22 -18.41
N TYR A 143 7.43 -2.14 -18.93
CA TYR A 143 6.52 -1.05 -18.65
C TYR A 143 6.14 -1.00 -17.15
N CYS A 144 5.73 -2.13 -16.57
CA CYS A 144 5.44 -2.21 -15.13
C CYS A 144 6.63 -1.78 -14.29
N ASP A 145 7.82 -2.34 -14.56
CA ASP A 145 9.06 -1.98 -13.87
C ASP A 145 9.34 -0.47 -13.97
N PHE A 146 9.14 0.13 -15.15
CA PHE A 146 9.32 1.56 -15.34
C PHE A 146 8.34 2.36 -14.47
N VAL A 147 7.03 2.09 -14.54
CA VAL A 147 6.02 2.83 -13.76
C VAL A 147 6.32 2.70 -12.27
N GLU A 148 6.65 1.50 -11.78
CA GLU A 148 7.01 1.26 -10.38
C GLU A 148 8.20 2.11 -9.90
N THR A 149 9.15 2.47 -10.79
CA THR A 149 10.27 3.35 -10.41
C THR A 149 9.92 4.83 -10.36
N GLN A 150 8.77 5.22 -10.95
CA GLN A 150 8.35 6.62 -11.05
C GLN A 150 7.27 7.02 -10.04
N ILE A 151 6.63 6.05 -9.37
CA ILE A 151 5.54 6.34 -8.43
C ILE A 151 6.02 7.14 -7.21
N ASP A 152 5.12 7.97 -6.70
CA ASP A 152 5.27 8.56 -5.38
C ASP A 152 4.92 7.53 -4.29
N LEU A 153 5.90 7.25 -3.43
CA LEU A 153 5.73 6.29 -2.33
C LEU A 153 4.89 6.88 -1.18
N GLU A 154 4.80 8.21 -1.06
CA GLU A 154 3.94 8.86 -0.07
C GLU A 154 2.46 8.64 -0.42
N GLU A 155 2.08 8.82 -1.69
CA GLU A 155 0.73 8.53 -2.19
C GLU A 155 0.35 7.05 -1.97
N ARG A 156 1.30 6.13 -2.12
CA ARG A 156 1.08 4.71 -1.82
C ARG A 156 0.84 4.47 -0.33
N ILE A 157 1.57 5.17 0.54
CA ILE A 157 1.39 5.08 2.00
C ILE A 157 -0.02 5.57 2.37
N GLU A 158 -0.47 6.69 1.81
CA GLU A 158 -1.81 7.23 2.02
C GLU A 158 -2.90 6.26 1.54
N ALA A 159 -2.73 5.66 0.37
CA ALA A 159 -3.65 4.65 -0.14
C ALA A 159 -3.75 3.42 0.79
N LEU A 160 -2.63 2.98 1.38
CA LEU A 160 -2.63 1.89 2.37
C LEU A 160 -3.30 2.28 3.69
N ASP A 161 -3.17 3.54 4.13
CA ASP A 161 -3.87 4.05 5.31
C ASP A 161 -5.37 4.13 5.08
N LEU A 162 -5.82 4.64 3.93
CA LEU A 162 -7.23 4.69 3.56
C LEU A 162 -7.82 3.28 3.40
N TYR A 163 -7.08 2.36 2.79
CA TYR A 163 -7.44 0.94 2.73
C TYR A 163 -7.70 0.36 4.12
N ALA A 164 -6.78 0.58 5.07
CA ALA A 164 -6.93 0.10 6.43
C ALA A 164 -8.11 0.78 7.14
N LEU A 165 -8.29 2.09 6.94
CA LEU A 165 -9.38 2.88 7.49
C LEU A 165 -10.74 2.33 7.07
N TYR A 166 -10.93 1.98 5.80
CA TYR A 166 -12.20 1.41 5.31
C TYR A 166 -12.49 0.01 5.86
N LEU A 167 -11.48 -0.74 6.27
CA LEU A 167 -11.66 -2.06 6.90
C LEU A 167 -11.85 -1.99 8.42
N GLU A 168 -11.41 -0.90 9.06
CA GLU A 168 -11.47 -0.73 10.52
C GLU A 168 -12.88 -0.88 11.11
N PRO A 169 -13.98 -0.44 10.46
CA PRO A 169 -15.34 -0.68 10.96
C PRO A 169 -15.65 -2.15 11.26
N ILE A 170 -15.09 -3.09 10.49
CA ILE A 170 -15.29 -4.53 10.71
C ILE A 170 -14.63 -4.97 12.03
N ASN A 171 -13.53 -4.32 12.42
CA ASN A 171 -12.84 -4.56 13.68
C ASN A 171 -13.48 -3.81 14.86
N SER A 172 -13.88 -2.54 14.67
CA SER A 172 -14.28 -1.64 15.74
C SER A 172 -15.76 -1.77 16.17
N LEU A 173 -16.66 -2.15 15.25
CA LEU A 173 -18.09 -2.22 15.56
C LEU A 173 -18.42 -3.38 16.51
N PRO A 174 -19.07 -3.11 17.67
CA PRO A 174 -19.38 -4.15 18.66
C PRO A 174 -20.27 -5.28 18.13
N CYS A 175 -21.19 -4.97 17.22
CA CYS A 175 -22.09 -5.93 16.59
C CYS A 175 -21.38 -6.95 15.69
N LEU A 176 -20.14 -6.67 15.28
CA LEU A 176 -19.30 -7.55 14.46
C LEU A 176 -18.24 -8.28 15.29
N ASN A 177 -18.23 -8.14 16.62
CA ASN A 177 -17.22 -8.77 17.48
C ASN A 177 -17.15 -10.29 17.33
N ASN A 178 -18.30 -10.94 17.14
CA ASN A 178 -18.41 -12.38 16.97
C ASN A 178 -18.55 -12.79 15.49
N ASP A 179 -18.39 -11.86 14.55
CA ASP A 179 -18.48 -12.17 13.12
C ASP A 179 -17.23 -12.93 12.66
N GLU A 180 -17.43 -14.05 11.96
CA GLU A 180 -16.33 -14.93 11.52
C GLU A 180 -15.41 -14.27 10.47
N LEU A 181 -15.83 -13.16 9.84
CA LEU A 181 -14.98 -12.40 8.89
C LEU A 181 -14.11 -11.35 9.56
N LYS A 182 -14.38 -11.00 10.82
CA LYS A 182 -13.55 -10.05 11.58
C LYS A 182 -12.06 -10.44 11.59
N PRO A 183 -11.65 -11.71 11.85
CA PRO A 183 -10.25 -12.10 11.78
C PRO A 183 -9.61 -11.88 10.40
N CYS A 184 -10.39 -12.00 9.31
CA CYS A 184 -9.90 -11.76 7.96
C CYS A 184 -9.64 -10.27 7.72
N ALA A 185 -10.55 -9.39 8.15
CA ALA A 185 -10.35 -7.94 8.08
C ALA A 185 -9.15 -7.49 8.94
N VAL A 186 -9.03 -8.00 10.17
CA VAL A 186 -7.89 -7.70 11.06
C VAL A 186 -6.57 -8.12 10.44
N ARG A 187 -6.51 -9.29 9.78
CA ARG A 187 -5.32 -9.73 9.06
C ARG A 187 -4.99 -8.78 7.90
N ALA A 188 -6.00 -8.40 7.11
CA ALA A 188 -5.85 -7.49 5.98
C ALA A 188 -5.28 -6.12 6.41
N ILE A 189 -5.80 -5.56 7.52
CA ILE A 189 -5.32 -4.31 8.13
C ILE A 189 -3.85 -4.46 8.56
N LYS A 190 -3.51 -5.54 9.29
CA LYS A 190 -2.14 -5.80 9.72
C LYS A 190 -1.17 -5.94 8.55
N ASN A 191 -1.59 -6.59 7.47
CA ASN A 191 -0.79 -6.72 6.24
C ASN A 191 -0.54 -5.36 5.57
N ALA A 192 -1.54 -4.49 5.51
CA ALA A 192 -1.39 -3.13 4.99
C ALA A 192 -0.42 -2.30 5.85
N ILE A 193 -0.57 -2.32 7.19
CA ILE A 193 0.32 -1.64 8.13
C ILE A 193 1.76 -2.14 7.99
N ARG A 194 1.96 -3.46 7.90
CA ARG A 194 3.29 -4.06 7.68
C ARG A 194 3.90 -3.58 6.37
N THR A 195 3.12 -3.55 5.30
CA THR A 195 3.57 -3.10 3.97
C THR A 195 3.98 -1.63 4.01
N LYS A 196 3.15 -0.77 4.60
CA LYS A 196 3.46 0.64 4.86
C LYS A 196 4.78 0.80 5.64
N GLY A 197 4.95 0.07 6.73
CA GLY A 197 6.19 0.10 7.51
C GLY A 197 7.44 -0.30 6.70
N GLY A 198 7.30 -1.28 5.80
CA GLY A 198 8.35 -1.67 4.88
C GLY A 198 8.72 -0.57 3.87
N ILE A 199 7.73 0.18 3.38
CA ILE A 199 7.94 1.32 2.47
C ILE A 199 8.67 2.46 3.20
N ILE A 200 8.18 2.85 4.39
CA ILE A 200 8.80 3.91 5.21
C ILE A 200 10.26 3.59 5.51
N SER A 201 10.53 2.37 5.99
CA SER A 201 11.91 1.91 6.23
C SER A 201 12.75 1.89 4.94
N GLY A 202 12.15 1.62 3.78
CA GLY A 202 12.85 1.76 2.49
C GLY A 202 13.24 3.20 2.16
N ILE A 203 12.33 4.16 2.38
CA ILE A 203 12.54 5.59 2.14
C ILE A 203 13.64 6.12 3.07
N GLU A 204 13.56 5.83 4.36
CA GLU A 204 14.55 6.26 5.37
C GLU A 204 15.96 5.75 5.00
N ARG A 205 16.08 4.46 4.66
CA ARG A 205 17.35 3.88 4.21
C ARG A 205 17.93 4.54 2.96
N ALA A 206 17.08 4.89 2.01
CA ALA A 206 17.49 5.58 0.80
C ALA A 206 17.96 7.02 1.11
N GLN A 207 17.28 7.72 2.03
CA GLN A 207 17.67 9.06 2.49
C GLN A 207 19.02 9.02 3.22
N ASP A 208 19.21 8.10 4.16
CA ASP A 208 20.48 7.91 4.89
C ASP A 208 21.64 7.62 3.93
N THR A 209 21.41 6.75 2.95
CA THR A 209 22.40 6.43 1.92
C THR A 209 22.75 7.67 1.08
N ARG A 210 21.76 8.46 0.65
CA ARG A 210 21.98 9.69 -0.13
C ARG A 210 22.73 10.74 0.69
N ALA A 211 22.39 10.93 1.96
CA ALA A 211 23.06 11.88 2.85
C ALA A 211 24.55 11.53 3.03
N ARG A 212 24.85 10.25 3.26
CA ARG A 212 26.23 9.74 3.32
C ARG A 212 26.98 9.95 2.02
N ASP A 213 26.39 9.58 0.88
CA ASP A 213 27.02 9.70 -0.43
C ASP A 213 27.30 11.17 -0.79
N ALA A 214 26.40 12.08 -0.39
CA ALA A 214 26.59 13.54 -0.51
C ALA A 214 27.74 14.04 0.37
N ALA A 215 27.84 13.58 1.62
CA ALA A 215 28.95 13.93 2.51
C ALA A 215 30.31 13.44 1.98
N ILE A 216 30.38 12.21 1.46
CA ILE A 216 31.56 11.64 0.79
C ILE A 216 31.96 12.49 -0.41
N THR A 217 30.99 12.85 -1.26
CA THR A 217 31.21 13.69 -2.44
C THR A 217 31.73 15.08 -2.06
N LYS A 218 31.12 15.72 -1.05
CA LYS A 218 31.53 17.02 -0.53
C LYS A 218 32.97 16.99 -0.03
N GLN A 219 33.34 15.93 0.72
CA GLN A 219 34.70 15.77 1.21
C GLN A 219 35.72 15.55 0.09
N GLY A 220 35.37 14.75 -0.92
CA GLY A 220 36.22 14.55 -2.09
C GLY A 220 36.46 15.86 -2.86
N ARG A 221 35.42 16.67 -3.05
CA ARG A 221 35.52 18.00 -3.68
C ARG A 221 36.40 18.95 -2.86
N HIS A 222 36.29 18.91 -1.53
CA HIS A 222 37.15 19.69 -0.64
C HIS A 222 38.63 19.33 -0.84
N TYR A 223 39.00 18.04 -0.84
CA TYR A 223 40.39 17.65 -1.08
C TYR A 223 40.88 18.00 -2.50
N SER A 224 40.02 17.88 -3.51
CA SER A 224 40.34 18.35 -4.85
C SER A 224 40.62 19.86 -4.88
N ALA A 225 39.82 20.66 -4.19
CA ALA A 225 39.99 22.11 -4.12
C ALA A 225 41.28 22.51 -3.36
N CYS A 226 41.72 21.69 -2.40
CA CYS A 226 43.02 21.83 -1.75
C CYS A 226 44.22 21.39 -2.63
N GLY A 227 44.01 21.08 -3.92
CA GLY A 227 45.07 20.71 -4.86
C GLY A 227 45.53 19.25 -4.77
N MET A 228 44.77 18.38 -4.09
CA MET A 228 45.13 16.95 -3.98
C MET A 228 45.00 16.23 -5.33
N SER A 229 45.94 15.34 -5.64
CA SER A 229 45.89 14.53 -6.86
C SER A 229 44.68 13.58 -6.82
N ARG A 230 44.01 13.39 -7.97
CA ARG A 230 42.87 12.45 -8.09
C ARG A 230 43.18 11.04 -7.59
N ARG A 231 44.44 10.60 -7.73
CA ARG A 231 44.90 9.28 -7.28
C ARG A 231 44.86 9.13 -5.75
N ASP A 232 45.00 10.23 -5.01
CA ASP A 232 45.10 10.24 -3.56
C ASP A 232 43.78 10.56 -2.85
N ILE A 233 42.88 11.31 -3.52
CA ILE A 233 41.58 11.74 -2.97
C ILE A 233 40.79 10.55 -2.42
N THR A 234 40.64 9.47 -3.18
CA THR A 234 39.88 8.28 -2.77
C THR A 234 40.40 7.69 -1.45
N SER A 235 41.73 7.56 -1.32
CA SER A 235 42.36 7.02 -0.12
C SER A 235 42.17 7.96 1.08
N LYS A 236 42.24 9.28 0.85
CA LYS A 236 42.06 10.28 1.89
C LYS A 236 40.61 10.34 2.37
N VAL A 237 39.63 10.34 1.46
CA VAL A 237 38.20 10.30 1.79
C VAL A 237 37.85 9.01 2.54
N HIS A 238 38.35 7.86 2.12
CA HIS A 238 38.12 6.60 2.86
C HIS A 238 38.73 6.64 4.27
N SER A 239 39.90 7.24 4.45
CA SER A 239 40.52 7.42 5.77
C SER A 239 39.74 8.38 6.66
N TRP A 240 39.25 9.49 6.08
CA TRP A 240 38.34 10.42 6.75
C TRP A 240 37.04 9.73 7.18
N LEU A 241 36.40 8.96 6.29
CA LEU A 241 35.18 8.24 6.60
C LEU A 241 35.38 7.24 7.76
N LYS A 242 36.51 6.53 7.78
CA LYS A 242 36.88 5.66 8.92
C LYS A 242 36.96 6.43 10.23
N GLN A 243 37.54 7.63 10.21
CA GLN A 243 37.66 8.47 11.40
C GLN A 243 36.31 8.99 11.87
N GLU A 244 35.44 9.43 10.95
CA GLU A 244 34.10 9.92 11.28
C GLU A 244 33.21 8.82 11.90
N VAL A 245 33.24 7.61 11.34
CA VAL A 245 32.48 6.45 11.87
C VAL A 245 33.03 5.98 13.22
N ALA A 246 34.34 6.10 13.45
CA ALA A 246 34.97 5.71 14.71
C ALA A 246 34.66 6.65 15.88
N LYS A 247 34.05 7.83 15.63
CA LYS A 247 33.64 8.74 16.70
C LYS A 247 32.55 8.11 17.57
N PRO A 248 32.45 8.48 18.87
CA PRO A 248 31.32 8.10 19.71
C PRO A 248 29.99 8.54 19.09
N PRO A 249 28.87 7.80 19.25
CA PRO A 249 27.59 8.13 18.62
C PRO A 249 27.14 9.59 18.83
N ALA A 250 27.33 10.14 20.03
CA ALA A 250 26.99 11.53 20.35
C ALA A 250 27.83 12.60 19.61
N GLN A 251 28.94 12.22 18.99
CA GLN A 251 29.85 13.10 18.24
C GLN A 251 29.85 12.79 16.73
N ARG A 252 29.05 11.81 16.29
CA ARG A 252 28.95 11.47 14.87
C ARG A 252 28.10 12.51 14.15
N PRO A 253 28.47 12.90 12.92
CA PRO A 253 27.59 13.66 12.06
C PRO A 253 26.26 12.93 11.82
N GLU A 254 25.18 13.69 11.64
CA GLU A 254 23.82 13.16 11.45
C GLU A 254 23.68 12.22 10.25
N TRP A 255 24.51 12.37 9.21
CA TRP A 255 24.52 11.48 8.05
C TRP A 255 25.13 10.09 8.32
N ILE A 256 25.67 9.84 9.51
CA ILE A 256 26.11 8.51 9.98
C ILE A 256 25.02 7.92 10.86
N ALA A 257 23.91 7.51 10.24
CA ALA A 257 22.83 6.77 10.88
C ALA A 257 23.27 5.35 11.26
N LEU A 258 22.50 4.70 12.16
CA LEU A 258 22.71 3.32 12.63
C LEU A 258 22.93 2.31 11.48
N GLU A 259 22.18 2.46 10.40
CA GLU A 259 22.29 1.58 9.22
C GLU A 259 23.58 1.78 8.40
N THR A 260 24.23 2.94 8.56
CA THR A 260 25.47 3.31 7.89
C THR A 260 26.71 3.23 8.77
N GLU A 261 26.58 2.69 9.99
CA GLU A 261 27.68 2.51 10.95
C GLU A 261 28.81 1.61 10.44
N LYS A 262 28.54 0.76 9.44
CA LYS A 262 29.60 0.02 8.76
C LYS A 262 30.31 0.94 7.77
N VAL A 263 31.60 1.15 8.03
CA VAL A 263 32.49 1.87 7.11
C VAL A 263 32.44 1.23 5.72
N LEU A 264 32.18 2.07 4.71
CA LEU A 264 32.23 1.65 3.30
C LEU A 264 33.65 1.22 2.90
N THR A 265 33.74 0.19 2.06
CA THR A 265 35.02 -0.19 1.48
C THR A 265 35.59 0.95 0.62
N ARG A 266 36.92 0.99 0.46
CA ARG A 266 37.59 1.94 -0.46
C ARG A 266 36.99 1.88 -1.87
N LYS A 267 36.64 0.69 -2.36
CA LYS A 267 36.05 0.48 -3.69
C LYS A 267 34.66 1.13 -3.80
N SER A 268 33.84 1.04 -2.75
CA SER A 268 32.53 1.70 -2.69
C SER A 268 32.68 3.22 -2.66
N VAL A 269 33.62 3.75 -1.87
CA VAL A 269 33.93 5.19 -1.86
C VAL A 269 34.37 5.67 -3.24
N GLU A 270 35.26 4.92 -3.92
CA GLU A 270 35.69 5.24 -5.27
C GLU A 270 34.52 5.28 -6.27
N ALA A 271 33.62 4.29 -6.19
CA ALA A 271 32.44 4.25 -7.06
C ALA A 271 31.52 5.47 -6.85
N ILE A 272 31.29 5.88 -5.60
CA ILE A 272 30.51 7.09 -5.27
C ILE A 272 31.18 8.33 -5.83
N LEU A 273 32.49 8.49 -5.63
CA LEU A 273 33.24 9.66 -6.10
C LEU A 273 33.26 9.73 -7.65
N LYS A 274 33.43 8.60 -8.34
CA LYS A 274 33.35 8.52 -9.81
C LYS A 274 31.97 8.88 -10.34
N ARG A 275 30.91 8.30 -9.73
CA ARG A 275 29.51 8.61 -10.09
C ARG A 275 29.19 10.09 -9.97
N ASN A 276 29.85 10.79 -9.04
CA ASN A 276 29.66 12.22 -8.79
C ASN A 276 30.76 13.11 -9.41
N PHE A 277 31.54 12.58 -10.36
CA PHE A 277 32.56 13.29 -11.14
C PHE A 277 33.66 13.99 -10.31
N VAL A 278 34.03 13.42 -9.16
CA VAL A 278 35.08 13.97 -8.29
C VAL A 278 36.47 13.44 -8.65
N VAL A 279 36.58 12.16 -9.02
CA VAL A 279 37.84 11.49 -9.40
C VAL A 279 37.73 10.86 -10.78
#